data_AF-A0A7V3JS90-F1
#
_entry.id   AF-A0A7V3JS90-F1
#
_cell.length_a   1.000
_cell.length_b   1.000
_cell.length_c   1.000
_cell.angle_alpha   90.00
_cell.angle_beta   90.00
_cell.angle_gamma   90.00
#
_symmetry.space_group_name_H-M   'P 1'
#
loop_
_entity.id
_entity.type
_entity.pdbx_description
1 polymer ?
#
loop_
_entity_poly.entity_id
_entity_poly.type
_entity_poly.pdbx_seq_one_letter_code
_entity_poly.pdbx_strand_id
1 'polypeptide(L)'
;MEYDEYILQKQKYFEKTLSNDAIYCTYLRTLDGSVYFSTYLWLQLLPFDLTQLGMIMLSSILPIDFEPLPIDFEVSLPSFEELLQGIWMNFESIDWLKFGLEIGVDYSWLYDFEKFIKFNFESEYWDDLIYGRLGKAVYGVTPWGRGYYDPVVTRDFIRSTFYKLRLLRTPNISWKKILEQLIKDFNMTPHLADVIYNRLMAILSAQTNSFILGLGVLGYSKLSKKVNDWVVVPIEDIEGHKYDLKFTTLDQLQMGFILGITPLGYGLLLPKKSIYHLPEGKKSPPAIRFVADKIKRISHKLVYLTWAYSNYNRVDEMRDFHKSERTFQYDSLQMQRRVIERWVAGQIPPEEANPVKIRQYQNAVLQAISWRAKRHKWGFEVWRTMTEKEFKGWWKDYWKGEGLNPTLLDILYTGMEVWLKRIREEKVNLGKRVKEIRRRLASLM
;
A
#
# COMPACT_ATOMS: atom_id res chain seq x y z
N MET A 1 -32.61 -15.11 20.42
CA MET A 1 -31.59 -14.11 20.82
C MET A 1 -30.37 -14.12 19.92
N GLU A 2 -29.45 -15.11 19.96
CA GLU A 2 -28.28 -15.07 19.02
C GLU A 2 -28.68 -15.18 17.55
N TYR A 3 -29.70 -15.99 17.21
CA TYR A 3 -30.16 -16.16 15.83
C TYR A 3 -30.73 -14.88 15.21
N ASP A 4 -31.51 -14.12 15.99
CA ASP A 4 -32.12 -12.86 15.58
C ASP A 4 -31.05 -11.78 15.33
N GLU A 5 -29.98 -11.81 16.13
CA GLU A 5 -28.84 -10.91 15.94
C GLU A 5 -28.10 -11.17 14.62
N TYR A 6 -27.97 -12.44 14.20
CA TYR A 6 -27.33 -12.79 12.91
C TYR A 6 -28.12 -12.26 11.71
N ILE A 7 -29.44 -12.44 11.73
CA ILE A 7 -30.30 -11.94 10.66
C ILE A 7 -30.24 -10.41 10.63
N LEU A 8 -30.27 -9.76 11.78
CA LEU A 8 -30.17 -8.31 11.87
C LEU A 8 -28.83 -7.77 11.33
N GLN A 9 -27.71 -8.46 11.57
CA GLN A 9 -26.40 -8.06 11.03
C GLN A 9 -26.34 -8.22 9.50
N LYS A 10 -26.94 -9.27 8.94
CA LYS A 10 -27.08 -9.46 7.49
C LYS A 10 -27.89 -8.34 6.85
N GLN A 11 -29.07 -8.06 7.42
CA GLN A 11 -29.95 -7.02 6.95
C GLN A 11 -29.27 -5.65 7.00
N LYS A 12 -28.60 -5.32 8.11
CA LYS A 12 -27.83 -4.08 8.24
C LYS A 12 -26.70 -3.96 7.20
N TYR A 13 -26.01 -5.05 6.88
CA TYR A 13 -24.98 -5.03 5.83
C TYR A 13 -25.62 -4.75 4.47
N PHE A 14 -26.71 -5.43 4.15
CA PHE A 14 -27.44 -5.27 2.90
C PHE A 14 -27.98 -3.84 2.70
N GLU A 15 -28.72 -3.32 3.68
CA GLU A 15 -29.31 -1.98 3.66
C GLU A 15 -28.27 -0.85 3.58
N LYS A 16 -27.02 -1.11 3.98
CA LYS A 16 -25.94 -0.12 3.94
C LYS A 16 -25.07 -0.21 2.69
N THR A 17 -25.07 -1.33 1.97
CA THR A 17 -24.07 -1.56 0.91
C THR A 17 -24.60 -2.15 -0.40
N LEU A 18 -25.72 -2.87 -0.37
CA LEU A 18 -26.19 -3.67 -1.51
C LEU A 18 -27.61 -3.33 -1.98
N SER A 19 -28.44 -2.71 -1.14
CA SER A 19 -29.77 -2.26 -1.56
C SER A 19 -29.67 -1.15 -2.60
N ASN A 20 -30.73 -0.96 -3.40
CA ASN A 20 -30.78 0.11 -4.40
C ASN A 20 -30.53 1.49 -3.76
N ASP A 21 -31.18 1.76 -2.64
CA ASP A 21 -31.01 3.01 -1.89
C ASP A 21 -29.58 3.18 -1.37
N ALA A 22 -28.95 2.10 -0.89
CA ALA A 22 -27.56 2.13 -0.43
C ALA A 22 -26.60 2.50 -1.56
N ILE A 23 -26.79 1.92 -2.75
CA ILE A 23 -25.97 2.17 -3.93
C ILE A 23 -26.13 3.62 -4.37
N TYR A 24 -27.37 4.09 -4.45
CA TYR A 24 -27.67 5.48 -4.80
C TYR A 24 -27.09 6.47 -3.78
N CYS A 25 -27.25 6.20 -2.49
CA CYS A 25 -26.65 7.01 -1.44
C CYS A 25 -25.12 7.02 -1.54
N THR A 26 -24.49 5.86 -1.78
CA THR A 26 -23.04 5.77 -1.96
C THR A 26 -22.58 6.60 -3.16
N TYR A 27 -23.30 6.54 -4.28
CA TYR A 27 -23.03 7.37 -5.45
C TYR A 27 -23.04 8.86 -5.11
N LEU A 28 -24.12 9.35 -4.49
CA LEU A 28 -24.22 10.75 -4.06
C LEU A 28 -23.08 11.13 -3.10
N ARG A 29 -22.76 10.28 -2.13
CA ARG A 29 -21.66 10.53 -1.19
C ARG A 29 -20.28 10.57 -1.85
N THR A 30 -20.05 9.76 -2.89
CA THR A 30 -18.80 9.85 -3.66
C THR A 30 -18.69 11.16 -4.44
N LEU A 31 -19.82 11.72 -4.91
CA LEU A 31 -19.84 13.04 -5.53
C LEU A 31 -19.56 14.15 -4.50
N ASP A 32 -20.26 14.13 -3.37
CA ASP A 32 -20.08 15.08 -2.25
C ASP A 32 -18.63 15.09 -1.75
N GLY A 33 -18.02 13.90 -1.62
CA GLY A 33 -16.67 13.72 -1.10
C GLY A 33 -15.54 13.93 -2.11
N SER A 34 -15.83 14.15 -3.39
CA SER A 34 -14.85 14.15 -4.47
C SER A 34 -13.75 15.20 -4.32
N VAL A 35 -14.10 16.41 -3.88
CA VAL A 35 -13.16 17.51 -3.66
C VAL A 35 -12.21 17.17 -2.52
N TYR A 36 -12.75 16.74 -1.37
CA TYR A 36 -11.94 16.36 -0.20
C TYR A 36 -11.02 15.18 -0.51
N PHE A 37 -11.52 14.19 -1.26
CA PHE A 37 -10.74 13.05 -1.70
C PHE A 37 -9.59 13.47 -2.61
N SER A 38 -9.85 14.32 -3.60
CA SER A 38 -8.81 14.85 -4.49
C SER A 38 -7.70 15.57 -3.72
N THR A 39 -8.07 16.46 -2.79
CA THR A 39 -7.11 17.12 -1.90
C THR A 39 -6.30 16.11 -1.08
N TYR A 40 -6.97 15.10 -0.51
CA TYR A 40 -6.31 14.05 0.26
C TYR A 40 -5.32 13.24 -0.58
N LEU A 41 -5.63 12.94 -1.84
CA LEU A 41 -4.70 12.26 -2.76
C LEU A 41 -3.43 13.09 -2.96
N TRP A 42 -3.55 14.39 -3.21
CA TRP A 42 -2.38 15.27 -3.34
C TRP A 42 -1.56 15.38 -2.05
N LEU A 43 -2.19 15.33 -0.88
CA LEU A 43 -1.50 15.42 0.41
C LEU A 43 -0.87 14.11 0.88
N GLN A 44 -1.37 12.96 0.43
CA GLN A 44 -0.87 11.66 0.87
C GLN A 44 -0.12 10.93 -0.23
N LEU A 45 -0.74 10.74 -1.39
CA LEU A 45 -0.18 9.90 -2.45
C LEU A 45 1.06 10.52 -3.08
N LEU A 46 1.09 11.85 -3.23
CA LEU A 46 2.24 12.55 -3.80
C LEU A 46 3.52 12.34 -2.96
N PRO A 47 3.57 12.62 -1.65
CA PRO A 47 4.74 12.30 -0.83
C PRO A 47 5.18 10.83 -0.91
N PHE A 48 4.23 9.89 -0.92
CA PHE A 48 4.54 8.46 -1.03
C PHE A 48 5.16 8.11 -2.38
N ASP A 49 4.58 8.57 -3.48
CA ASP A 49 5.09 8.27 -4.82
C ASP A 49 6.45 8.95 -5.07
N LEU A 50 6.64 10.19 -4.61
CA LEU A 50 7.94 10.86 -4.71
C LEU A 50 9.03 10.19 -3.87
N THR A 51 8.69 9.66 -2.69
CA THR A 51 9.62 8.86 -1.88
C THR A 51 10.00 7.59 -2.62
N GLN A 52 9.04 6.90 -3.25
CA GLN A 52 9.30 5.71 -4.05
C GLN A 52 10.20 5.99 -5.24
N LEU A 53 10.01 7.11 -5.95
CA LEU A 53 10.92 7.54 -7.03
C LEU A 53 12.37 7.65 -6.56
N GLY A 54 12.58 8.15 -5.35
CA GLY A 54 13.87 8.14 -4.69
C GLY A 54 14.39 6.73 -4.38
N MET A 55 13.53 5.88 -3.80
CA MET A 55 13.89 4.51 -3.46
C MET A 55 14.19 3.64 -4.67
N ILE A 56 13.57 3.88 -5.83
CA ILE A 56 13.92 3.23 -7.10
C ILE A 56 15.41 3.42 -7.38
N MET A 57 15.90 4.65 -7.26
CA MET A 57 17.31 4.96 -7.48
C MET A 57 18.23 4.28 -6.47
N LEU A 58 17.82 4.18 -5.21
CA LEU A 58 18.66 3.65 -4.14
C LEU A 58 18.66 2.12 -4.04
N SER A 59 17.60 1.45 -4.51
CA SER A 59 17.41 -0.01 -4.39
C SER A 59 17.49 -0.76 -5.72
N SER A 60 17.64 -0.04 -6.84
CA SER A 60 17.56 -0.57 -8.21
C SER A 60 16.36 -1.52 -8.44
N ILE A 61 15.26 -1.31 -7.73
CA ILE A 61 13.99 -2.00 -7.97
C ILE A 61 13.29 -1.25 -9.10
N LEU A 62 12.71 -1.99 -10.06
CA LEU A 62 12.03 -1.38 -11.19
C LEU A 62 10.87 -0.49 -10.71
N PRO A 63 10.59 0.64 -11.38
CA PRO A 63 9.46 1.49 -11.00
C PRO A 63 8.13 0.74 -10.95
N ILE A 64 7.85 -0.12 -11.93
CA ILE A 64 6.62 -0.93 -11.98
C ILE A 64 6.49 -1.90 -10.81
N ASP A 65 7.61 -2.26 -10.16
CA ASP A 65 7.60 -3.20 -9.04
C ASP A 65 7.18 -2.55 -7.73
N PHE A 66 7.32 -1.23 -7.57
CA PHE A 66 6.87 -0.52 -6.38
C PHE A 66 5.35 -0.43 -6.37
N GLU A 67 4.67 -1.38 -5.71
CA GLU A 67 3.22 -1.53 -5.83
C GLU A 67 2.42 -0.24 -5.66
N PRO A 68 2.70 0.69 -4.73
CA PRO A 68 1.91 1.92 -4.65
C PRO A 68 2.03 2.79 -5.90
N LEU A 69 3.19 2.81 -6.58
CA LEU A 69 3.49 3.70 -7.69
C LEU A 69 2.61 3.46 -8.94
N PRO A 70 2.43 2.24 -9.47
CA PRO A 70 1.59 1.99 -10.65
C PRO A 70 0.13 1.66 -10.32
N ILE A 71 -0.32 1.79 -9.06
CA ILE A 71 -1.74 1.54 -8.72
C ILE A 71 -2.63 2.55 -9.44
N ASP A 72 -3.38 2.05 -10.40
CA ASP A 72 -4.55 2.65 -11.02
C ASP A 72 -5.31 1.53 -11.75
N PHE A 73 -6.55 1.80 -12.17
CA PHE A 73 -7.39 0.83 -12.86
C PHE A 73 -8.16 1.46 -14.02
N GLU A 74 -8.42 0.69 -15.06
CA GLU A 74 -9.32 1.06 -16.14
C GLU A 74 -10.73 0.53 -15.85
N VAL A 75 -11.71 1.26 -16.36
CA VAL A 75 -13.12 0.94 -16.20
C VAL A 75 -13.73 0.81 -17.58
N SER A 76 -14.36 -0.34 -17.83
CA SER A 76 -15.14 -0.59 -19.05
C SER A 76 -16.58 -0.95 -18.69
N LEU A 77 -17.50 -0.64 -19.61
CA LEU A 77 -18.89 -1.02 -19.48
C LEU A 77 -19.02 -2.56 -19.61
N PRO A 78 -19.93 -3.18 -18.85
CA PRO A 78 -20.19 -4.60 -18.97
C PRO A 78 -20.95 -4.93 -20.26
N SER A 79 -20.89 -6.18 -20.70
CA SER A 79 -21.84 -6.70 -21.69
C SER A 79 -23.26 -6.79 -21.12
N PHE A 80 -24.25 -7.05 -21.97
CA PHE A 80 -25.63 -7.23 -21.51
C PHE A 80 -25.77 -8.47 -20.61
N GLU A 81 -25.09 -9.57 -20.96
CA GLU A 81 -25.04 -10.82 -20.21
C GLU A 81 -24.37 -10.62 -18.85
N GLU A 82 -23.27 -9.86 -18.81
CA GLU A 82 -22.59 -9.46 -17.59
C GLU A 82 -23.51 -8.62 -16.68
N LEU A 83 -24.23 -7.66 -17.26
CA LEU A 83 -25.19 -6.82 -16.54
C LEU A 83 -26.33 -7.65 -15.92
N LEU A 84 -26.88 -8.64 -16.64
CA LEU A 84 -27.89 -9.57 -16.12
C LEU A 84 -27.38 -10.39 -14.92
N GLN A 85 -26.08 -10.68 -14.89
CA GLN A 85 -25.42 -11.35 -13.76
C GLN A 85 -25.00 -10.37 -12.64
N GLY A 86 -25.41 -9.11 -12.71
CA GLY A 86 -25.11 -8.09 -11.69
C GLY A 86 -23.67 -7.60 -11.74
N ILE A 87 -22.97 -7.75 -12.86
CA ILE A 87 -21.68 -7.11 -13.12
C ILE A 87 -21.97 -5.71 -13.64
N TRP A 88 -21.80 -4.70 -12.79
CA TRP A 88 -22.13 -3.31 -13.13
C TRP A 88 -21.03 -2.62 -13.92
N MET A 89 -19.77 -2.99 -13.66
CA MET A 89 -18.59 -2.46 -14.33
C MET A 89 -17.45 -3.47 -14.31
N ASN A 90 -16.62 -3.41 -15.34
CA ASN A 90 -15.37 -4.16 -15.42
C ASN A 90 -14.21 -3.29 -14.96
N PHE A 91 -13.41 -3.84 -14.05
CA PHE A 91 -12.24 -3.18 -13.47
C PHE A 91 -11.01 -3.98 -13.83
N GLU A 92 -10.08 -3.34 -14.53
CA GLU A 92 -8.84 -3.94 -15.00
C GLU A 92 -7.65 -3.12 -14.52
N SER A 93 -6.51 -3.78 -14.26
CA SER A 93 -5.28 -3.03 -13.94
C SER A 93 -4.85 -2.26 -15.17
N ILE A 94 -4.44 -1.01 -14.99
CA ILE A 94 -3.97 -0.20 -16.10
C ILE A 94 -2.72 -0.83 -16.72
N ASP A 95 -2.66 -0.83 -18.05
CA ASP A 95 -1.41 -1.02 -18.78
C ASP A 95 -0.79 0.37 -19.02
N TRP A 96 0.24 0.69 -18.23
CA TRP A 96 0.91 1.98 -18.33
C TRP A 96 1.63 2.18 -19.67
N LEU A 97 2.09 1.12 -20.33
CA LEU A 97 2.73 1.22 -21.64
C LEU A 97 1.69 1.65 -22.68
N LYS A 98 0.55 0.96 -22.70
CA LYS A 98 -0.58 1.27 -23.59
C LYS A 98 -1.10 2.69 -23.34
N PHE A 99 -1.36 3.03 -22.07
CA PHE A 99 -1.85 4.35 -21.70
C PHE A 99 -0.89 5.46 -22.12
N GLY A 100 0.41 5.25 -21.91
CA GLY A 100 1.44 6.20 -22.35
C GLY A 100 1.37 6.49 -23.85
N LEU A 101 1.30 5.44 -24.67
CA LEU A 101 1.17 5.57 -26.12
C LEU A 101 -0.09 6.38 -26.53
N GLU A 102 -1.22 6.16 -25.87
CA GLU A 102 -2.48 6.88 -26.14
C GLU A 102 -2.37 8.40 -25.88
N ILE A 103 -1.59 8.81 -24.87
CA ILE A 103 -1.40 10.22 -24.53
C ILE A 103 -0.10 10.82 -25.08
N GLY A 104 0.62 10.08 -25.94
CA GLY A 104 1.89 10.52 -26.53
C GLY A 104 3.02 10.67 -25.52
N VAL A 105 3.04 9.86 -24.46
CA VAL A 105 4.10 9.83 -23.43
C VAL A 105 4.71 8.44 -23.35
N ASP A 106 6.03 8.34 -23.47
CA ASP A 106 6.70 7.06 -23.29
C ASP A 106 6.81 6.71 -21.79
N TYR A 107 6.06 5.70 -21.35
CA TYR A 107 6.16 5.10 -20.01
C TYR A 107 6.91 3.76 -20.00
N SER A 108 7.61 3.40 -21.08
CA SER A 108 8.44 2.18 -21.13
C SER A 108 9.56 2.19 -20.08
N TRP A 109 9.95 3.36 -19.60
CA TRP A 109 10.88 3.53 -18.49
C TRP A 109 10.38 2.96 -17.16
N LEU A 110 9.08 2.67 -16.99
CA LEU A 110 8.58 1.99 -15.80
C LEU A 110 9.10 0.54 -15.69
N TYR A 111 9.43 -0.06 -16.83
CA TYR A 111 9.78 -1.47 -16.98
C TYR A 111 11.29 -1.70 -17.13
N ASP A 112 12.07 -0.64 -17.29
CA ASP A 112 13.51 -0.71 -17.56
C ASP A 112 14.24 0.39 -16.79
N PHE A 113 15.21 -0.02 -15.98
CA PHE A 113 15.92 0.89 -15.09
C PHE A 113 16.86 1.86 -15.81
N GLU A 114 17.49 1.41 -16.89
CA GLU A 114 18.37 2.26 -17.69
C GLU A 114 17.54 3.31 -18.43
N LYS A 115 16.39 2.91 -18.98
CA LYS A 115 15.41 3.86 -19.54
C LYS A 115 14.90 4.81 -18.46
N PHE A 116 14.63 4.32 -17.25
CA PHE A 116 14.27 5.20 -16.12
C PHE A 116 15.31 6.29 -15.92
N ILE A 117 16.60 5.95 -15.91
CA ILE A 117 17.65 6.95 -15.77
C ILE A 117 17.65 7.93 -16.96
N LYS A 118 17.69 7.40 -18.18
CA LYS A 118 17.83 8.19 -19.41
C LYS A 118 16.66 9.15 -19.67
N PHE A 119 15.43 8.73 -19.32
CA PHE A 119 14.25 9.58 -19.50
C PHE A 119 14.09 10.63 -18.40
N ASN A 120 14.59 10.37 -17.19
CA ASN A 120 14.30 11.22 -16.03
C ASN A 120 15.44 12.13 -15.62
N PHE A 121 16.68 11.84 -15.97
CA PHE A 121 17.84 12.64 -15.54
C PHE A 121 18.61 13.20 -16.72
N GLU A 122 19.32 14.31 -16.50
CA GLU A 122 20.15 14.94 -17.52
C GLU A 122 21.30 14.01 -17.96
N SER A 123 21.67 14.10 -19.24
CA SER A 123 22.63 13.18 -19.87
C SER A 123 24.03 13.22 -19.25
N GLU A 124 24.41 14.37 -18.66
CA GLU A 124 25.68 14.54 -17.96
C GLU A 124 25.82 13.61 -16.72
N TYR A 125 24.72 13.06 -16.19
CA TYR A 125 24.74 12.18 -15.01
C TYR A 125 24.51 10.70 -15.33
N TRP A 126 24.25 10.33 -16.58
CA TRP A 126 23.83 8.96 -16.90
C TRP A 126 24.89 7.91 -16.54
N ASP A 127 26.15 8.17 -16.89
CA ASP A 127 27.23 7.21 -16.65
C ASP A 127 27.42 6.94 -15.15
N ASP A 128 27.42 8.00 -14.33
CA ASP A 128 27.54 7.88 -12.88
C ASP A 128 26.35 7.11 -12.26
N LEU A 129 25.13 7.34 -12.77
CA LEU A 129 23.93 6.70 -12.24
C LEU A 129 23.77 5.24 -12.69
N ILE A 130 24.25 4.90 -13.88
CA ILE A 130 24.20 3.54 -14.46
C ILE A 130 25.35 2.69 -13.94
N TYR A 131 26.60 3.18 -14.04
CA TYR A 131 27.79 2.42 -13.73
C TYR A 131 28.28 2.57 -12.30
N GLY A 132 27.87 3.63 -11.59
CA GLY A 132 28.17 3.81 -10.16
C GLY A 132 27.46 2.81 -9.24
N ARG A 133 26.70 1.86 -9.81
CA ARG A 133 25.91 0.86 -9.08
C ARG A 133 26.31 -0.54 -9.50
N LEU A 134 26.38 -1.44 -8.52
CA LEU A 134 26.47 -2.87 -8.81
C LEU A 134 25.17 -3.34 -9.47
N GLY A 135 25.29 -4.19 -10.48
CA GLY A 135 24.12 -4.82 -11.12
C GLY A 135 23.46 -5.85 -10.20
N LYS A 136 22.16 -6.11 -10.42
CA LYS A 136 21.47 -7.23 -9.76
C LYS A 136 22.03 -8.55 -10.27
N ALA A 137 22.39 -9.44 -9.34
CA ALA A 137 22.87 -10.76 -9.68
C ALA A 137 21.72 -11.69 -10.05
N VAL A 138 21.91 -12.43 -11.14
CA VAL A 138 21.02 -13.50 -11.59
C VAL A 138 21.72 -14.83 -11.31
N TYR A 139 21.06 -15.70 -10.54
CA TYR A 139 21.62 -16.99 -10.16
C TYR A 139 21.94 -17.82 -11.42
N GLY A 140 23.18 -18.32 -11.51
CA GLY A 140 23.67 -19.10 -12.65
C GLY A 140 24.08 -18.29 -13.88
N VAL A 141 23.94 -16.97 -13.88
CA VAL A 141 24.31 -16.09 -15.01
C VAL A 141 25.37 -15.06 -14.60
N THR A 142 25.16 -14.35 -13.49
CA THR A 142 26.07 -13.29 -13.06
C THR A 142 27.32 -13.90 -12.42
N PRO A 143 28.54 -13.55 -12.87
CA PRO A 143 29.77 -14.01 -12.23
C PRO A 143 29.85 -13.60 -10.77
N TRP A 144 30.47 -14.46 -9.95
CA TRP A 144 30.64 -14.19 -8.53
C TRP A 144 31.34 -12.85 -8.27
N GLY A 145 30.84 -12.08 -7.31
CA GLY A 145 31.36 -10.76 -6.94
C GLY A 145 31.02 -9.62 -7.91
N ARG A 146 30.30 -9.88 -9.02
CA ARG A 146 29.91 -8.85 -10.01
C ARG A 146 28.46 -8.37 -9.92
N GLY A 147 27.74 -8.77 -8.88
CA GLY A 147 26.40 -8.29 -8.60
C GLY A 147 25.96 -8.57 -7.17
N TYR A 148 24.80 -8.04 -6.79
CA TYR A 148 24.21 -8.23 -5.46
C TYR A 148 22.88 -8.98 -5.55
N TYR A 149 22.53 -9.68 -4.46
CA TYR A 149 21.24 -10.36 -4.31
C TYR A 149 20.39 -9.63 -3.27
N ASP A 150 19.16 -9.30 -3.62
CA ASP A 150 18.17 -8.78 -2.68
C ASP A 150 17.46 -9.93 -1.96
N PRO A 151 17.47 -10.01 -0.62
CA PRO A 151 16.58 -10.91 0.10
C PRO A 151 15.12 -10.59 -0.25
N VAL A 152 14.34 -11.61 -0.65
CA VAL A 152 12.96 -11.43 -1.14
C VAL A 152 12.09 -10.65 -0.15
N VAL A 153 12.20 -10.98 1.15
CA VAL A 153 11.47 -10.30 2.23
C VAL A 153 11.84 -8.81 2.32
N THR A 154 13.12 -8.45 2.14
CA THR A 154 13.58 -7.05 2.13
C THR A 154 13.06 -6.29 0.93
N ARG A 155 13.11 -6.93 -0.25
CA ARG A 155 12.55 -6.36 -1.47
C ARG A 155 11.05 -6.09 -1.32
N ASP A 156 10.26 -7.07 -0.86
CA ASP A 156 8.81 -6.92 -0.70
C ASP A 156 8.43 -5.90 0.40
N PHE A 157 9.27 -5.79 1.43
CA PHE A 157 9.10 -4.77 2.46
C PHE A 157 9.23 -3.35 1.89
N ILE A 158 10.31 -3.09 1.13
CA ILE A 158 10.57 -1.80 0.47
C ILE A 158 9.52 -1.49 -0.61
N ARG A 159 9.14 -2.49 -1.41
CA ARG A 159 8.22 -2.32 -2.54
C ARG A 159 6.82 -1.87 -2.13
N SER A 160 6.30 -2.34 -1.00
CA SER A 160 4.89 -2.13 -0.67
C SER A 160 4.55 -2.06 0.81
N THR A 161 5.20 -2.88 1.65
CA THR A 161 4.77 -3.06 3.03
C THR A 161 4.99 -1.81 3.88
N PHE A 162 6.14 -1.16 3.73
CA PHE A 162 6.49 0.04 4.49
C PHE A 162 5.40 1.13 4.37
N TYR A 163 5.00 1.43 3.13
CA TYR A 163 3.99 2.44 2.83
C TYR A 163 2.62 2.05 3.35
N LYS A 164 2.28 0.76 3.28
CA LYS A 164 1.01 0.26 3.80
C LYS A 164 0.92 0.37 5.32
N LEU A 165 2.01 0.08 6.03
CA LEU A 165 2.06 0.21 7.49
C LEU A 165 1.84 1.66 7.92
N ARG A 166 2.40 2.63 7.19
CA ARG A 166 2.19 4.05 7.45
C ARG A 166 0.73 4.48 7.33
N LEU A 167 -0.03 3.86 6.42
CA LEU A 167 -1.47 4.15 6.24
C LEU A 167 -2.35 3.46 7.30
N LEU A 168 -1.93 2.32 7.82
CA LEU A 168 -2.69 1.56 8.82
C LEU A 168 -2.53 2.10 10.24
N ARG A 169 -1.51 2.92 10.49
CA ARG A 169 -1.07 3.30 11.82
C ARG A 169 -1.03 4.82 11.98
N THR A 170 -1.21 5.27 13.22
CA THR A 170 -0.98 6.67 13.55
C THR A 170 0.50 6.99 13.35
N PRO A 171 0.84 8.16 12.77
CA PRO A 171 2.18 8.42 12.23
C PRO A 171 3.34 8.35 13.23
N ASN A 172 3.08 8.41 14.53
CA ASN A 172 4.12 8.75 15.50
C ASN A 172 4.72 7.49 16.16
N ILE A 173 3.96 6.79 17.01
CA ILE A 173 4.54 5.76 17.89
C ILE A 173 4.34 4.34 17.34
N SER A 174 3.12 4.03 16.88
CA SER A 174 2.76 2.67 16.48
C SER A 174 3.45 2.24 15.18
N TRP A 175 3.75 3.18 14.29
CA TRP A 175 4.47 2.88 13.05
C TRP A 175 5.96 2.59 13.30
N LYS A 176 6.64 3.42 14.10
CA LYS A 176 8.06 3.22 14.48
C LYS A 176 8.30 1.85 15.11
N LYS A 177 7.52 1.50 16.14
CA LYS A 177 7.64 0.20 16.83
C LYS A 177 7.53 -0.98 15.88
N ILE A 178 6.60 -0.92 14.92
CA ILE A 178 6.41 -1.98 13.94
C ILE A 178 7.59 -2.05 12.97
N LEU A 179 8.12 -0.90 12.54
CA LEU A 179 9.30 -0.87 11.68
C LEU A 179 10.51 -1.49 12.36
N GLU A 180 10.83 -1.08 13.59
CA GLU A 180 11.95 -1.61 14.38
C GLU A 180 11.83 -3.13 14.56
N GLN A 181 10.61 -3.61 14.83
CA GLN A 181 10.36 -5.03 14.98
C GLN A 181 10.57 -5.80 13.67
N LEU A 182 10.04 -5.29 12.55
CA LEU A 182 10.21 -5.93 11.24
C LEU A 182 11.68 -5.98 10.83
N ILE A 183 12.45 -4.90 11.05
CA ILE A 183 13.89 -4.89 10.79
C ILE A 183 14.58 -6.01 11.56
N LYS A 184 14.30 -6.11 12.86
CA LYS A 184 14.91 -7.11 13.74
C LYS A 184 14.54 -8.53 13.29
N ASP A 185 13.26 -8.76 13.03
CA ASP A 185 12.72 -10.09 12.70
C ASP A 185 13.22 -10.56 11.32
N PHE A 186 13.49 -9.64 10.40
CA PHE A 186 14.01 -9.94 9.07
C PHE A 186 15.53 -9.80 8.96
N ASN A 187 16.21 -9.51 10.07
CA ASN A 187 17.65 -9.27 10.10
C ASN A 187 18.10 -8.24 9.04
N MET A 188 17.27 -7.21 8.84
CA MET A 188 17.59 -6.10 7.94
C MET A 188 18.56 -5.14 8.62
N THR A 189 19.34 -4.41 7.83
CA THR A 189 20.16 -3.32 8.35
C THR A 189 19.27 -2.27 9.02
N PRO A 190 19.52 -1.89 10.29
CA PRO A 190 18.73 -0.87 10.99
C PRO A 190 18.55 0.42 10.20
N HIS A 191 19.62 0.83 9.52
CA HIS A 191 19.65 2.03 8.68
C HIS A 191 18.64 2.04 7.53
N LEU A 192 18.12 0.89 7.09
CA LEU A 192 17.14 0.86 6.01
C LEU A 192 15.83 1.55 6.41
N ALA A 193 15.37 1.37 7.66
CA ALA A 193 14.16 2.08 8.09
C ALA A 193 14.42 3.56 8.31
N ASP A 194 15.58 3.94 8.84
CA ASP A 194 15.99 5.34 8.99
C ASP A 194 15.91 6.04 7.62
N VAL A 195 16.44 5.41 6.57
CA VAL A 195 16.43 5.96 5.20
C VAL A 195 15.01 6.20 4.71
N ILE A 196 14.14 5.19 4.77
CA ILE A 196 12.80 5.31 4.20
C ILE A 196 11.92 6.24 5.06
N TYR A 197 12.03 6.15 6.39
CA TYR A 197 11.30 7.00 7.34
C TYR A 197 11.73 8.45 7.21
N ASN A 198 13.02 8.76 7.39
CA ASN A 198 13.53 10.13 7.40
C ASN A 198 13.25 10.81 6.07
N ARG A 199 13.34 10.08 4.95
CA ARG A 199 13.07 10.59 3.61
C ARG A 199 11.59 10.90 3.40
N LEU A 200 10.70 10.00 3.80
CA LEU A 200 9.25 10.26 3.75
C LEU A 200 8.88 11.45 4.64
N MET A 201 9.44 11.55 5.84
CA MET A 201 9.22 12.67 6.75
C MET A 201 9.78 13.98 6.21
N ALA A 202 10.94 13.95 5.55
CA ALA A 202 11.50 15.12 4.88
C ALA A 202 10.59 15.61 3.75
N ILE A 203 10.06 14.71 2.92
CA ILE A 203 9.13 15.07 1.83
C ILE A 203 7.80 15.57 2.38
N LEU A 204 7.23 14.92 3.41
CA LEU A 204 6.00 15.38 4.07
C LEU A 204 6.18 16.77 4.70
N SER A 205 7.28 16.98 5.43
CA SER A 205 7.57 18.28 6.01
C SER A 205 7.80 19.35 4.94
N ALA A 206 8.52 19.01 3.86
CA ALA A 206 8.74 19.91 2.74
C ALA A 206 7.42 20.29 2.06
N GLN A 207 6.49 19.35 1.89
CA GLN A 207 5.16 19.64 1.34
C GLN A 207 4.39 20.64 2.21
N THR A 208 4.44 20.53 3.54
CA THR A 208 3.72 21.45 4.43
C THR A 208 4.42 22.81 4.56
N ASN A 209 5.75 22.81 4.69
CA ASN A 209 6.53 23.98 5.12
C ASN A 209 7.21 24.74 3.98
N SER A 210 7.12 24.27 2.73
CA SER A 210 7.77 24.89 1.58
C SER A 210 6.96 24.69 0.29
N PHE A 211 6.98 25.70 -0.58
CA PHE A 211 6.36 25.61 -1.90
C PHE A 211 7.43 25.21 -2.92
N ILE A 212 7.39 23.96 -3.34
CA ILE A 212 8.37 23.36 -4.27
C ILE A 212 7.62 22.89 -5.50
N LEU A 213 8.10 23.23 -6.69
CA LEU A 213 7.51 22.75 -7.93
C LEU A 213 7.55 21.22 -7.99
N GLY A 214 6.41 20.59 -8.28
CA GLY A 214 6.26 19.13 -8.28
C GLY A 214 5.90 18.50 -6.93
N LEU A 215 5.93 19.25 -5.82
CA LEU A 215 5.51 18.77 -4.48
C LEU A 215 4.45 19.67 -3.82
N GLY A 216 4.50 20.97 -4.08
CA GLY A 216 3.65 21.97 -3.46
C GLY A 216 2.18 21.81 -3.85
N VAL A 217 1.30 21.87 -2.84
CA VAL A 217 -0.16 21.83 -2.99
C VAL A 217 -0.70 23.22 -2.65
N LEU A 218 -1.41 23.84 -3.61
CA LEU A 218 -1.97 25.18 -3.44
C LEU A 218 -2.93 25.23 -2.24
N GLY A 219 -2.82 26.30 -1.45
CA GLY A 219 -3.63 26.47 -0.23
C GLY A 219 -3.18 25.62 0.97
N TYR A 220 -2.17 24.76 0.81
CA TYR A 220 -1.62 23.93 1.89
C TYR A 220 -0.13 24.20 2.14
N SER A 221 0.67 24.18 1.08
CA SER A 221 2.11 24.42 1.16
C SER A 221 2.42 25.89 1.44
N LYS A 222 3.26 26.14 2.44
CA LYS A 222 3.71 27.50 2.81
C LYS A 222 4.81 27.99 1.88
N LEU A 223 4.98 29.31 1.80
CA LEU A 223 6.15 29.90 1.12
C LEU A 223 7.45 29.50 1.83
N SER A 224 8.46 29.17 1.05
CA SER A 224 9.73 28.62 1.54
C SER A 224 10.51 29.65 2.36
N LYS A 225 10.91 29.28 3.58
CA LYS A 225 11.91 30.02 4.34
C LYS A 225 13.31 29.72 3.78
N LYS A 226 14.08 30.75 3.44
CA LYS A 226 15.44 30.61 2.89
C LYS A 226 16.51 31.09 3.87
N VAL A 227 17.65 30.39 3.90
CA VAL A 227 18.88 30.79 4.59
C VAL A 227 20.06 30.53 3.64
N ASN A 228 20.77 31.59 3.22
CA ASN A 228 21.92 31.49 2.31
C ASN A 228 21.64 30.62 1.07
N ASP A 229 20.55 30.90 0.36
CA ASP A 229 20.02 30.18 -0.82
C ASP A 229 19.46 28.77 -0.57
N TRP A 230 19.57 28.23 0.64
CA TRP A 230 18.97 26.95 1.00
C TRP A 230 17.55 27.14 1.53
N VAL A 231 16.63 26.29 1.10
CA VAL A 231 15.33 26.14 1.74
C VAL A 231 15.51 25.36 3.03
N VAL A 232 14.86 25.81 4.10
CA VAL A 232 14.95 25.18 5.43
C VAL A 232 13.57 24.69 5.85
N VAL A 233 13.47 23.41 6.20
CA VAL A 233 12.24 22.79 6.73
C VAL A 233 12.53 21.99 7.99
N PRO A 234 11.65 22.03 9.01
CA PRO A 234 11.85 21.27 10.23
C PRO A 234 11.49 19.80 10.00
N ILE A 235 12.34 18.87 10.40
CA ILE A 235 12.04 17.44 10.35
C ILE A 235 12.23 16.81 11.73
N GLU A 236 11.56 15.69 11.95
CA GLU A 236 11.80 14.80 13.07
C GLU A 236 12.24 13.45 12.48
N ASP A 237 13.42 12.96 12.90
CA ASP A 237 13.92 11.67 12.45
C ASP A 237 13.19 10.52 13.16
N ILE A 238 13.52 9.28 12.77
CA ILE A 238 12.96 8.08 13.40
C ILE A 238 13.27 8.00 14.90
N GLU A 239 14.37 8.59 15.37
CA GLU A 239 14.77 8.58 16.78
C GLU A 239 14.02 9.63 17.61
N GLY A 240 13.38 10.61 16.98
CA GLY A 240 12.66 11.73 17.60
C GLY A 240 13.51 13.01 17.71
N HIS A 241 14.69 13.02 17.12
CA HIS A 241 15.54 14.21 17.05
C HIS A 241 15.00 15.17 15.99
N LYS A 242 15.00 16.46 16.33
CA LYS A 242 14.52 17.53 15.46
C LYS A 242 15.67 18.21 14.75
N TYR A 243 15.55 18.37 13.44
CA TYR A 243 16.56 19.02 12.60
C TYR A 243 15.95 20.07 11.70
N ASP A 244 16.75 21.07 11.38
CA ASP A 244 16.49 22.00 10.27
C ASP A 244 17.15 21.45 9.01
N LEU A 245 16.37 20.70 8.21
CA LEU A 245 16.84 20.13 6.96
C LEU A 245 16.96 21.22 5.90
N LYS A 246 18.14 21.28 5.25
CA LYS A 246 18.49 22.25 4.21
C LYS A 246 18.57 21.55 2.85
N PHE A 247 17.89 22.10 1.85
CA PHE A 247 17.93 21.61 0.48
C PHE A 247 17.69 22.76 -0.52
N THR A 248 18.06 22.57 -1.78
CA THR A 248 17.79 23.51 -2.86
C THR A 248 16.76 22.97 -3.85
N THR A 249 16.71 21.65 -4.03
CA THR A 249 15.93 21.00 -5.09
C THR A 249 15.22 19.74 -4.59
N LEU A 250 14.18 19.30 -5.30
CA LEU A 250 13.32 18.18 -4.89
C LEU A 250 14.05 16.83 -4.90
N ASP A 251 14.90 16.60 -5.89
CA ASP A 251 15.77 15.43 -6.02
C ASP A 251 16.69 15.22 -4.80
N GLN A 252 17.15 16.30 -4.15
CA GLN A 252 17.89 16.18 -2.89
C GLN A 252 17.06 15.55 -1.77
N LEU A 253 15.78 15.88 -1.69
CA LEU A 253 14.86 15.23 -0.75
C LEU A 253 14.58 13.78 -1.15
N GLN A 254 14.47 13.50 -2.45
CA GLN A 254 14.11 12.17 -2.95
C GLN A 254 15.26 11.18 -2.93
N MET A 255 16.48 11.56 -3.30
CA MET A 255 17.60 10.61 -3.41
C MET A 255 18.93 11.17 -2.90
N GLY A 256 18.96 12.43 -2.45
CA GLY A 256 20.16 13.06 -1.92
C GLY A 256 20.65 12.41 -0.63
N PHE A 257 21.96 12.50 -0.42
CA PHE A 257 22.64 12.29 0.86
C PHE A 257 22.62 13.60 1.64
N ILE A 258 21.95 13.60 2.79
CA ILE A 258 21.86 14.76 3.69
C ILE A 258 22.57 14.41 4.99
N LEU A 259 23.63 15.14 5.31
CA LEU A 259 24.47 14.89 6.47
C LEU A 259 23.64 14.91 7.77
N GLY A 260 23.81 13.86 8.59
CA GLY A 260 23.10 13.70 9.86
C GLY A 260 21.67 13.15 9.73
N ILE A 261 21.14 12.99 8.51
CA ILE A 261 19.77 12.52 8.27
C ILE A 261 19.75 11.25 7.43
N THR A 262 20.59 11.19 6.41
CA THR A 262 20.76 10.02 5.54
C THR A 262 21.95 9.18 6.01
N PRO A 263 21.76 7.90 6.37
CA PRO A 263 22.85 6.98 6.62
C PRO A 263 23.84 6.89 5.45
N LEU A 264 25.13 6.68 5.77
CA LEU A 264 26.19 6.56 4.77
C LEU A 264 25.91 5.40 3.82
N GLY A 265 26.06 5.64 2.51
CA GLY A 265 25.79 4.65 1.47
C GLY A 265 24.32 4.56 1.02
N TYR A 266 23.40 5.32 1.63
CA TYR A 266 21.97 5.30 1.29
C TYR A 266 21.45 6.63 0.71
N GLY A 267 22.33 7.37 0.05
CA GLY A 267 21.99 8.61 -0.65
C GLY A 267 23.05 8.97 -1.69
N LEU A 268 22.67 9.82 -2.64
CA LEU A 268 23.55 10.33 -3.69
C LEU A 268 24.06 11.73 -3.32
N LEU A 269 25.33 12.00 -3.57
CA LEU A 269 25.83 13.37 -3.50
C LEU A 269 25.33 14.12 -4.74
N LEU A 270 24.42 15.06 -4.55
CA LEU A 270 23.77 15.79 -5.64
C LEU A 270 24.26 17.24 -5.69
N PRO A 271 24.33 17.83 -6.90
CA PRO A 271 24.63 19.25 -7.05
C PRO A 271 23.51 20.13 -6.49
N LYS A 272 23.77 21.44 -6.40
CA LYS A 272 22.77 22.44 -5.99
C LYS A 272 21.64 22.62 -7.02
N LYS A 273 21.93 22.32 -8.30
CA LYS A 273 20.94 22.31 -9.38
C LYS A 273 20.28 20.94 -9.46
N SER A 274 19.04 20.90 -9.95
CA SER A 274 18.30 19.64 -10.11
C SER A 274 18.96 18.80 -11.19
N ILE A 275 19.07 17.49 -10.94
CA ILE A 275 19.55 16.51 -11.92
C ILE A 275 18.43 15.98 -12.82
N TYR A 276 17.16 16.27 -12.49
CA TYR A 276 16.03 15.87 -13.34
C TYR A 276 16.10 16.55 -14.71
N HIS A 277 15.84 15.75 -15.75
CA HIS A 277 15.65 16.21 -17.11
C HIS A 277 14.36 17.00 -17.24
N LEU A 278 14.46 18.20 -17.81
CA LEU A 278 13.31 19.05 -18.15
C LEU A 278 13.08 19.01 -19.67
N PRO A 279 12.06 18.26 -20.17
CA PRO A 279 11.78 18.23 -21.59
C PRO A 279 11.49 19.63 -22.11
N GLU A 280 12.16 20.01 -23.20
CA GLU A 280 12.09 21.36 -23.81
C GLU A 280 12.42 22.51 -22.83
N GLY A 281 13.10 22.21 -21.72
CA GLY A 281 13.50 23.17 -20.68
C GLY A 281 12.34 23.79 -19.88
N LYS A 282 11.10 23.36 -20.11
CA LYS A 282 9.89 23.98 -19.53
C LYS A 282 8.87 22.98 -18.97
N LYS A 283 8.90 21.73 -19.43
CA LYS A 283 7.92 20.71 -19.02
C LYS A 283 8.40 20.02 -17.75
N SER A 284 7.44 19.53 -16.95
CA SER A 284 7.74 18.73 -15.76
C SER A 284 8.55 17.47 -16.14
N PRO A 285 9.49 17.02 -15.28
CA PRO A 285 10.22 15.78 -15.51
C PRO A 285 9.27 14.58 -15.69
N PRO A 286 9.58 13.59 -16.53
CA PRO A 286 8.65 12.50 -16.85
C PRO A 286 8.09 11.74 -15.64
N ALA A 287 8.91 11.44 -14.64
CA ALA A 287 8.46 10.76 -13.42
C ALA A 287 7.53 11.63 -12.57
N ILE A 288 7.80 12.94 -12.47
CA ILE A 288 6.93 13.88 -11.75
C ILE A 288 5.60 14.04 -12.48
N ARG A 289 5.64 14.10 -13.81
CA ARG A 289 4.44 14.11 -14.66
C ARG A 289 3.63 12.83 -14.48
N PHE A 290 4.26 11.66 -14.47
CA PHE A 290 3.61 10.38 -14.23
C PHE A 290 2.83 10.37 -12.91
N VAL A 291 3.45 10.83 -11.81
CA VAL A 291 2.77 10.90 -10.50
C VAL A 291 1.58 11.85 -10.55
N ALA A 292 1.71 13.01 -11.20
CA ALA A 292 0.62 13.95 -11.37
C ALA A 292 -0.53 13.38 -12.21
N ASP A 293 -0.22 12.71 -13.32
CA ASP A 293 -1.20 12.11 -14.23
C ASP A 293 -1.96 10.97 -13.53
N LYS A 294 -1.24 10.14 -12.77
CA LYS A 294 -1.84 9.12 -11.89
C LYS A 294 -2.81 9.72 -10.87
N ILE A 295 -2.38 10.74 -10.10
CA ILE A 295 -3.25 11.35 -9.07
C ILE A 295 -4.51 11.93 -9.70
N LYS A 296 -4.39 12.63 -10.84
CA LYS A 296 -5.54 13.14 -11.59
C LYS A 296 -6.47 12.01 -12.01
N ARG A 297 -5.95 10.93 -12.60
CA ARG A 297 -6.76 9.77 -12.99
C ARG A 297 -7.52 9.17 -11.81
N ILE A 298 -6.85 8.94 -10.67
CA ILE A 298 -7.50 8.39 -9.48
C ILE A 298 -8.57 9.36 -8.96
N SER A 299 -8.33 10.67 -8.97
CA SER A 299 -9.32 11.66 -8.51
C SER A 299 -10.61 11.62 -9.33
N HIS A 300 -10.52 11.43 -10.65
CA HIS A 300 -11.69 11.34 -11.54
C HIS A 300 -12.44 9.99 -11.40
N LYS A 301 -11.80 8.98 -10.81
CA LYS A 301 -12.36 7.62 -10.70
C LYS A 301 -13.08 7.34 -9.38
N LEU A 302 -13.15 8.31 -8.46
CA LEU A 302 -13.76 8.10 -7.15
C LEU A 302 -15.20 7.58 -7.25
N VAL A 303 -15.97 8.10 -8.20
CA VAL A 303 -17.38 7.73 -8.42
C VAL A 303 -17.53 6.24 -8.75
N TYR A 304 -16.53 5.64 -9.41
CA TYR A 304 -16.54 4.22 -9.73
C TYR A 304 -16.39 3.31 -8.52
N LEU A 305 -15.99 3.83 -7.35
CA LEU A 305 -16.00 3.06 -6.11
C LEU A 305 -17.39 2.53 -5.78
N THR A 306 -18.45 3.30 -6.08
CA THR A 306 -19.83 2.84 -5.87
C THR A 306 -20.09 1.54 -6.61
N TRP A 307 -19.73 1.50 -7.90
CA TRP A 307 -19.88 0.32 -8.74
C TRP A 307 -18.93 -0.81 -8.34
N ALA A 308 -17.72 -0.49 -7.87
CA ALA A 308 -16.80 -1.50 -7.35
C ALA A 308 -17.36 -2.21 -6.09
N TYR A 309 -17.98 -1.45 -5.18
CA TYR A 309 -18.56 -1.98 -3.94
C TYR A 309 -19.93 -2.63 -4.14
N SER A 310 -20.71 -2.23 -5.15
CA SER A 310 -21.99 -2.85 -5.50
C SER A 310 -21.87 -3.98 -6.53
N ASN A 311 -20.70 -4.15 -7.14
CA ASN A 311 -20.45 -5.16 -8.18
C ASN A 311 -20.85 -6.57 -7.74
N TYR A 312 -21.24 -7.39 -8.72
CA TYR A 312 -21.66 -8.78 -8.53
C TYR A 312 -22.95 -8.93 -7.70
N ASN A 313 -23.86 -7.95 -7.79
CA ASN A 313 -25.16 -7.96 -7.13
C ASN A 313 -26.25 -7.76 -8.19
N ARG A 314 -27.17 -8.71 -8.36
CA ARG A 314 -28.24 -8.61 -9.37
C ARG A 314 -29.38 -7.69 -8.91
N VAL A 315 -30.20 -7.24 -9.84
CA VAL A 315 -31.34 -6.34 -9.56
C VAL A 315 -32.36 -6.99 -8.61
N ASP A 316 -32.64 -8.27 -8.76
CA ASP A 316 -33.53 -9.02 -7.87
C ASP A 316 -32.94 -9.16 -6.46
N GLU A 317 -31.62 -9.33 -6.37
CA GLU A 317 -30.87 -9.40 -5.11
C GLU A 317 -30.83 -8.05 -4.39
N MET A 318 -30.84 -6.92 -5.12
CA MET A 318 -30.90 -5.56 -4.55
C MET A 318 -32.21 -5.24 -3.82
N ARG A 319 -33.26 -6.02 -4.02
CA ARG A 319 -34.58 -5.81 -3.39
C ARG A 319 -34.79 -6.69 -2.16
N ASP A 320 -34.09 -7.82 -2.08
CA ASP A 320 -34.29 -8.82 -1.04
C ASP A 320 -32.96 -9.41 -0.57
N PHE A 321 -32.62 -9.14 0.69
CA PHE A 321 -31.36 -9.59 1.27
C PHE A 321 -31.28 -11.12 1.39
N HIS A 322 -32.40 -11.84 1.42
CA HIS A 322 -32.43 -13.30 1.46
C HIS A 322 -31.98 -13.92 0.14
N LYS A 323 -32.13 -13.19 -0.97
CA LYS A 323 -31.70 -13.64 -2.31
C LYS A 323 -30.25 -13.27 -2.62
N SER A 324 -29.69 -12.29 -1.90
CA SER A 324 -28.34 -11.79 -2.20
C SER A 324 -27.23 -12.77 -1.82
N GLU A 325 -26.58 -13.33 -2.83
CA GLU A 325 -25.38 -14.17 -2.66
C GLU A 325 -24.23 -13.42 -1.97
N ARG A 326 -24.16 -12.10 -2.13
CA ARG A 326 -23.17 -11.27 -1.43
C ARG A 326 -23.43 -11.15 0.05
N THR A 327 -24.69 -11.04 0.46
CA THR A 327 -25.07 -11.09 1.88
C THR A 327 -24.71 -12.45 2.49
N PHE A 328 -24.92 -13.54 1.74
CA PHE A 328 -24.50 -14.88 2.17
C PHE A 328 -22.97 -15.02 2.28
N GLN A 329 -22.23 -14.49 1.31
CA GLN A 329 -20.75 -14.45 1.35
C GLN A 329 -20.24 -13.68 2.57
N TYR A 330 -20.82 -12.51 2.85
CA TYR A 330 -20.49 -11.72 4.03
C TYR A 330 -20.75 -12.50 5.32
N ASP A 331 -21.92 -13.12 5.46
CA ASP A 331 -22.25 -13.89 6.65
C ASP A 331 -21.35 -15.10 6.83
N SER A 332 -21.00 -15.80 5.75
CA SER A 332 -20.07 -16.94 5.81
C SER A 332 -18.71 -16.49 6.40
N LEU A 333 -18.20 -15.34 5.97
CA LEU A 333 -16.96 -14.76 6.50
C LEU A 333 -17.11 -14.30 7.97
N GLN A 334 -18.25 -13.72 8.35
CA GLN A 334 -18.50 -13.35 9.75
C GLN A 334 -18.69 -14.58 10.65
N MET A 335 -19.32 -15.64 10.15
CA MET A 335 -19.48 -16.88 10.88
C MET A 335 -18.13 -17.52 11.17
N GLN A 336 -17.25 -17.64 10.15
CA GLN A 336 -15.88 -18.10 10.34
C GLN A 336 -15.17 -17.26 11.41
N ARG A 337 -15.24 -15.93 11.31
CA ARG A 337 -14.67 -15.01 12.30
C ARG A 337 -15.18 -15.28 13.72
N ARG A 338 -16.49 -15.41 13.92
CA ARG A 338 -17.12 -15.65 15.23
C ARG A 338 -16.70 -16.99 15.83
N VAL A 339 -16.64 -18.04 15.02
CA VAL A 339 -16.16 -19.37 15.46
C VAL A 339 -14.72 -19.28 15.95
N ILE A 340 -13.85 -18.58 15.22
CA ILE A 340 -12.47 -18.33 15.63
C ILE A 340 -12.43 -17.53 16.94
N GLU A 341 -13.19 -16.43 17.02
CA GLU A 341 -13.23 -15.57 18.21
C GLU A 341 -13.70 -16.33 19.47
N ARG A 342 -14.68 -17.24 19.33
CA ARG A 342 -15.14 -18.13 20.40
C ARG A 342 -14.10 -19.17 20.78
N TRP A 343 -13.45 -19.79 19.78
CA TRP A 343 -12.37 -20.73 20.01
C TRP A 343 -11.23 -20.08 20.81
N VAL A 344 -10.81 -18.87 20.44
CA VAL A 344 -9.79 -18.12 21.18
C VAL A 344 -10.23 -17.83 22.61
N ALA A 345 -11.45 -17.33 22.80
CA ALA A 345 -11.96 -17.02 24.14
C ALA A 345 -11.95 -18.24 25.07
N GLY A 346 -12.23 -19.44 24.54
CA GLY A 346 -12.18 -20.69 25.31
C GLY A 346 -10.78 -21.16 25.70
N GLN A 347 -9.71 -20.59 25.14
CA GLN A 347 -8.32 -20.94 25.46
C GLN A 347 -7.68 -19.97 26.46
N ILE A 348 -8.32 -18.84 26.78
CA ILE A 348 -7.73 -17.81 27.64
C ILE A 348 -7.98 -18.19 29.10
N PRO A 349 -6.92 -18.31 29.95
CA PRO A 349 -7.09 -18.62 31.36
C PRO A 349 -7.74 -17.44 32.10
N PRO A 350 -8.47 -17.69 33.21
CA PRO A 350 -9.17 -16.64 33.96
C PRO A 350 -8.30 -15.44 34.35
N GLU A 351 -7.01 -15.70 34.63
CA GLU A 351 -6.00 -14.70 35.00
C GLU A 351 -5.71 -13.67 33.88
N GLU A 352 -5.88 -14.08 32.62
CA GLU A 352 -5.68 -13.24 31.43
C GLU A 352 -7.02 -12.75 30.84
N ALA A 353 -8.15 -13.22 31.35
CA ALA A 353 -9.48 -13.10 30.76
C ALA A 353 -10.19 -11.76 31.05
N ASN A 354 -9.50 -10.62 30.88
CA ASN A 354 -10.17 -9.33 30.85
C ASN A 354 -10.71 -9.01 29.44
N PRO A 355 -11.80 -8.22 29.29
CA PRO A 355 -12.43 -7.98 27.98
C PRO A 355 -11.47 -7.40 26.91
N VAL A 356 -10.52 -6.57 27.34
CA VAL A 356 -9.54 -5.93 26.44
C VAL A 356 -8.55 -6.96 25.89
N LYS A 357 -7.95 -7.77 26.76
CA LYS A 357 -7.01 -8.83 26.42
C LYS A 357 -7.68 -9.91 25.60
N ILE A 358 -8.90 -10.32 25.95
CA ILE A 358 -9.69 -11.25 25.12
C ILE A 358 -9.80 -10.71 23.70
N ARG A 359 -10.16 -9.43 23.54
CA ARG A 359 -10.25 -8.82 22.23
C ARG A 359 -8.90 -8.73 21.52
N GLN A 360 -7.81 -8.46 22.24
CA GLN A 360 -6.46 -8.45 21.67
C GLN A 360 -6.02 -9.85 21.20
N TYR A 361 -6.21 -10.92 21.98
CA TYR A 361 -5.93 -12.29 21.55
C TYR A 361 -6.79 -12.70 20.34
N GLN A 362 -8.07 -12.31 20.32
CA GLN A 362 -8.93 -12.52 19.15
C GLN A 362 -8.40 -11.81 17.92
N ASN A 363 -8.02 -10.53 18.04
CA ASN A 363 -7.41 -9.77 16.95
C ASN A 363 -6.09 -10.41 16.50
N ALA A 364 -5.31 -10.97 17.42
CA ALA A 364 -4.06 -11.65 17.12
C ALA A 364 -4.27 -12.86 16.21
N VAL A 365 -5.17 -13.75 16.58
CA VAL A 365 -5.48 -14.93 15.75
C VAL A 365 -6.11 -14.52 14.41
N LEU A 366 -7.01 -13.52 14.41
CA LEU A 366 -7.57 -13.00 13.16
C LEU A 366 -6.52 -12.36 12.24
N GLN A 367 -5.49 -11.73 12.80
CA GLN A 367 -4.36 -11.18 12.05
C GLN A 367 -3.54 -12.29 11.40
N ALA A 368 -3.21 -13.35 12.16
CA ALA A 368 -2.46 -14.51 11.66
C ALA A 368 -3.12 -15.15 10.44
N ILE A 369 -4.46 -15.18 10.43
CA ILE A 369 -5.25 -15.66 9.29
C ILE A 369 -5.25 -14.62 8.18
N SER A 370 -5.67 -13.40 8.49
CA SER A 370 -6.09 -12.41 7.49
C SER A 370 -4.94 -11.74 6.74
N TRP A 371 -3.75 -11.63 7.33
CA TRP A 371 -2.64 -10.94 6.68
C TRP A 371 -2.01 -11.79 5.57
N ARG A 372 -1.92 -13.10 5.75
CA ARG A 372 -1.47 -14.03 4.69
C ARG A 372 -2.57 -14.38 3.69
N ALA A 373 -3.83 -14.34 4.11
CA ALA A 373 -5.00 -14.58 3.25
C ALA A 373 -5.64 -13.28 2.71
N LYS A 374 -4.90 -12.18 2.68
CA LYS A 374 -5.42 -10.88 2.23
C LYS A 374 -5.67 -10.92 0.72
N ARG A 375 -6.92 -10.67 0.31
CA ARG A 375 -7.30 -10.66 -1.12
C ARG A 375 -6.80 -9.43 -1.86
N HIS A 376 -6.88 -8.26 -1.22
CA HIS A 376 -6.22 -7.06 -1.70
C HIS A 376 -4.75 -7.16 -1.32
N LYS A 377 -3.92 -7.49 -2.33
CA LYS A 377 -2.51 -7.84 -2.15
C LYS A 377 -1.66 -6.66 -1.65
N TRP A 378 -2.09 -5.44 -1.98
CA TRP A 378 -1.31 -4.24 -1.78
C TRP A 378 -0.79 -4.10 -0.35
N GLY A 379 0.53 -4.15 -0.22
CA GLY A 379 1.25 -3.97 1.03
C GLY A 379 1.15 -5.11 2.03
N PHE A 380 0.72 -6.30 1.60
CA PHE A 380 0.70 -7.53 2.42
C PHE A 380 1.61 -8.65 1.90
N GLU A 381 2.34 -8.43 0.80
CA GLU A 381 3.15 -9.49 0.17
C GLU A 381 4.28 -9.99 1.07
N VAL A 382 4.90 -9.15 1.90
CA VAL A 382 5.98 -9.58 2.80
C VAL A 382 5.56 -10.75 3.69
N TRP A 383 4.35 -10.71 4.26
CA TRP A 383 3.85 -11.78 5.14
C TRP A 383 3.45 -13.03 4.36
N ARG A 384 3.16 -12.90 3.06
CA ARG A 384 2.83 -14.04 2.20
C ARG A 384 4.09 -14.80 1.79
N THR A 385 5.18 -14.08 1.52
CA THR A 385 6.46 -14.67 1.10
C THR A 385 7.27 -15.26 2.25
N MET A 386 6.98 -14.88 3.50
CA MET A 386 7.53 -15.55 4.69
C MET A 386 7.18 -17.04 4.76
N THR A 387 8.13 -17.82 5.27
CA THR A 387 7.88 -19.17 5.78
C THR A 387 6.95 -19.13 6.99
N GLU A 388 6.28 -20.26 7.31
CA GLU A 388 5.40 -20.32 8.50
C GLU A 388 6.18 -20.03 9.80
N LYS A 389 7.45 -20.46 9.86
CA LYS A 389 8.33 -20.24 11.01
C LYS A 389 8.66 -18.76 11.21
N GLU A 390 9.06 -18.07 10.14
CA GLU A 390 9.34 -16.63 10.18
C GLU A 390 8.09 -15.84 10.56
N PHE A 391 6.94 -16.17 9.95
CA PHE A 391 5.68 -15.50 10.24
C PHE A 391 5.21 -15.73 11.69
N LYS A 392 5.34 -16.95 12.22
CA LYS A 392 5.01 -17.28 13.62
C LYS A 392 5.90 -16.50 14.59
N GLY A 393 7.20 -16.42 14.32
CA GLY A 393 8.15 -15.64 15.11
C GLY A 393 7.76 -14.17 15.18
N TRP A 394 7.63 -13.53 14.02
CA TRP A 394 7.21 -12.13 13.91
C TRP A 394 5.85 -11.87 14.61
N TRP A 395 4.86 -12.74 14.38
CA TRP A 395 3.53 -12.59 14.97
C TRP A 395 3.58 -12.64 16.50
N LYS A 396 4.36 -13.57 17.06
CA LYS A 396 4.51 -13.74 18.50
C LYS A 396 5.19 -12.53 19.12
N ASP A 397 6.28 -12.05 18.52
CA ASP A 397 7.02 -10.89 19.00
C ASP A 397 6.18 -9.61 18.93
N TYR A 398 5.35 -9.47 17.88
CA TYR A 398 4.46 -8.32 17.70
C TYR A 398 3.42 -8.27 18.83
N TRP A 399 2.71 -9.37 19.07
CA TRP A 399 1.68 -9.40 20.09
C TRP A 399 2.22 -9.41 21.52
N LYS A 400 3.43 -9.95 21.72
CA LYS A 400 4.16 -9.81 22.98
C LYS A 400 4.49 -8.33 23.25
N GLY A 401 4.91 -7.59 22.23
CA GLY A 401 5.15 -6.14 22.32
C GLY A 401 3.89 -5.33 22.65
N GLU A 402 2.72 -5.83 22.24
CA GLU A 402 1.40 -5.27 22.60
C GLU A 402 0.92 -5.70 24.01
N GLY A 403 1.74 -6.45 24.76
CA GLY A 403 1.47 -6.84 26.15
C GLY A 403 0.76 -8.19 26.32
N LEU A 404 0.70 -9.03 25.28
CA LEU A 404 0.11 -10.36 25.38
C LEU A 404 1.10 -11.41 25.89
N ASN A 405 0.57 -12.41 26.60
CA ASN A 405 1.36 -13.46 27.22
C ASN A 405 1.97 -14.39 26.16
N PRO A 406 3.32 -14.50 26.07
CA PRO A 406 3.99 -15.27 25.03
C PRO A 406 3.71 -16.78 25.09
N THR A 407 3.43 -17.33 26.27
CA THR A 407 3.07 -18.74 26.45
C THR A 407 1.70 -19.01 25.87
N LEU A 408 0.72 -18.14 26.15
CA LEU A 408 -0.62 -18.27 25.59
C LEU A 408 -0.65 -18.05 24.07
N LEU A 409 0.15 -17.11 23.56
CA LEU A 409 0.33 -16.94 22.12
C LEU A 409 0.86 -18.21 21.45
N ASP A 410 1.77 -18.93 22.11
CA ASP A 410 2.31 -20.19 21.61
C ASP A 410 1.26 -21.32 21.56
N ILE A 411 0.46 -21.42 22.63
CA ILE A 411 -0.68 -22.35 22.72
C ILE A 411 -1.70 -22.04 21.61
N LEU A 412 -2.08 -20.77 21.46
CA LEU A 412 -3.02 -20.34 20.43
C LEU A 412 -2.48 -20.63 19.03
N TYR A 413 -1.20 -20.35 18.77
CA TYR A 413 -0.62 -20.59 17.45
C TYR A 413 -0.57 -22.08 17.12
N THR A 414 -0.06 -22.90 18.04
CA THR A 414 0.03 -24.35 17.88
C THR A 414 -1.36 -24.98 17.75
N GLY A 415 -2.34 -24.50 18.52
CA GLY A 415 -3.73 -24.95 18.42
C GLY A 415 -4.39 -24.58 17.08
N MET A 416 -4.08 -23.40 16.52
CA MET A 416 -4.63 -23.00 15.23
C MET A 416 -3.93 -23.62 14.03
N GLU A 417 -2.66 -23.99 14.13
CA GLU A 417 -1.87 -24.60 13.02
C GLU A 417 -2.62 -25.73 12.31
N VAL A 418 -3.39 -26.54 13.06
CA VAL A 418 -4.21 -27.64 12.56
C VAL A 418 -5.21 -27.22 11.48
N TRP A 419 -5.82 -26.04 11.62
CA TRP A 419 -6.86 -25.54 10.73
C TRP A 419 -6.49 -24.26 9.98
N LEU A 420 -5.35 -23.65 10.31
CA LEU A 420 -4.93 -22.33 9.83
C LEU A 420 -4.81 -22.27 8.31
N LYS A 421 -4.16 -23.26 7.70
CA LYS A 421 -3.99 -23.33 6.23
C LYS A 421 -5.35 -23.42 5.53
N ARG A 422 -6.21 -24.32 5.98
CA ARG A 422 -7.55 -24.53 5.42
C ARG A 422 -8.41 -23.26 5.54
N ILE A 423 -8.43 -22.62 6.70
CA ILE A 423 -9.21 -21.38 6.91
C ILE A 423 -8.67 -20.23 6.04
N ARG A 424 -7.35 -20.12 5.87
CA ARG A 424 -6.75 -19.13 4.95
C ARG A 424 -7.22 -19.35 3.51
N GLU A 425 -7.22 -20.60 3.03
CA GLU A 425 -7.70 -20.99 1.70
C GLU A 425 -9.20 -20.74 1.53
N GLU A 426 -10.02 -21.21 2.47
CA GLU A 426 -11.47 -21.02 2.48
C GLU A 426 -11.84 -19.54 2.44
N LYS A 427 -11.16 -18.69 3.21
CA LYS A 427 -11.37 -17.23 3.20
C LYS A 427 -11.12 -16.62 1.82
N VAL A 428 -10.05 -17.03 1.14
CA VAL A 428 -9.73 -16.56 -0.21
C VAL A 428 -10.79 -17.02 -1.21
N ASN A 429 -11.16 -18.31 -1.15
CA ASN A 429 -12.14 -18.92 -2.03
C ASN A 429 -13.53 -18.30 -1.83
N LEU A 430 -14.00 -18.19 -0.59
CA LEU A 430 -15.26 -17.54 -0.26
C LEU A 430 -15.31 -16.13 -0.82
N GLY A 431 -14.23 -15.35 -0.67
CA GLY A 431 -14.19 -13.99 -1.20
C GLY A 431 -14.26 -13.90 -2.73
N LYS A 432 -13.68 -14.85 -3.46
CA LYS A 432 -13.71 -14.86 -4.93
C LYS A 432 -14.97 -15.48 -5.52
N ARG A 433 -15.62 -16.38 -4.77
CA ARG A 433 -16.75 -17.21 -5.20
C ARG A 433 -17.81 -16.46 -6.02
N VAL A 434 -18.40 -15.40 -5.46
CA VAL A 434 -19.50 -14.69 -6.14
C VAL A 434 -19.01 -14.10 -7.47
N LYS A 435 -17.84 -13.44 -7.49
CA LYS A 435 -17.24 -12.89 -8.71
C LYS A 435 -17.02 -13.96 -9.79
N GLU A 436 -16.45 -15.10 -9.40
CA GLU A 436 -16.15 -16.20 -10.33
C GLU A 436 -17.43 -16.84 -10.89
N ILE A 437 -18.44 -17.05 -10.03
CA ILE A 437 -19.74 -17.58 -10.45
C ILE A 437 -20.42 -16.62 -11.43
N ARG A 438 -20.48 -15.31 -11.12
CA ARG A 438 -21.12 -14.32 -12.01
C ARG A 438 -20.45 -14.26 -13.37
N ARG A 439 -19.11 -14.21 -13.41
CA ARG A 439 -18.37 -14.20 -14.67
C ARG A 439 -18.57 -15.47 -15.49
N ARG A 440 -18.58 -16.64 -14.83
CA ARG A 440 -18.86 -17.90 -15.49
C ARG A 440 -20.27 -17.94 -16.08
N LEU A 441 -21.27 -17.52 -15.32
CA LEU A 441 -22.66 -17.47 -15.81
C LEU A 441 -22.82 -16.49 -16.97
N ALA A 442 -22.15 -15.33 -16.90
CA ALA A 442 -22.17 -14.36 -17.99
C ALA A 442 -21.52 -14.90 -19.27
N SER A 443 -20.46 -15.71 -19.17
CA SER A 443 -19.81 -16.33 -20.34
C SER A 443 -20.57 -17.52 -20.95
N LEU A 444 -21.58 -18.02 -20.26
CA LEU A 444 -22.41 -19.16 -20.70
C LEU A 444 -23.75 -18.73 -21.31
N MET A 445 -24.10 -17.45 -21.16
CA MET A 445 -25.22 -16.80 -21.84
C MET A 445 -24.73 -16.22 -23.16
#